data_AF-A0A7C6JZH3-F1
#
_entry.id   AF-A0A7C6JZH3-F1
#
_cell.length_a   1.000
_cell.length_b   1.000
_cell.length_c   1.000
_cell.angle_alpha   90.00
_cell.angle_beta   90.00
_cell.angle_gamma   90.00
#
_symmetry.space_group_name_H-M   'P 1'
#
loop_
_entity.id
_entity.type
_entity.pdbx_description
1 polymer ?
#
loop_
_entity_poly.entity_id
_entity_poly.type
_entity_poly.pdbx_seq_one_letter_code
_entity_poly.pdbx_strand_id
1 'polypeptide(L)'
;MESGYRTIMWGLFLSTFHINIGTFPVLPAFIGWIMITYAIGGIRKEAHQEAFTRAELFAGMISVETILAFTLGFLNYRSGSIQLLSLVYMVLYLLFVYYLMQGSIEYLESHGKTSEAEHYRGIQLCYIIVCVITGILGGISIATGNVGWNGLAGGIGVIMVISLIITVKNIKKIEVRQAELPEG
;
A
#
# COMPACT_ATOMS: atom_id res chain seq x y z
N MET A 1 -6.47 -7.22 15.58
CA MET A 1 -6.38 -6.80 14.16
C MET A 1 -6.80 -5.35 13.96
N GLU A 2 -7.81 -4.86 14.68
CA GLU A 2 -8.34 -3.48 14.54
C GLU A 2 -7.27 -2.37 14.61
N SER A 3 -6.38 -2.45 15.60
CA SER A 3 -5.27 -1.50 15.78
C SER A 3 -4.27 -1.56 14.63
N GLY A 4 -4.05 -2.75 14.06
CA GLY A 4 -3.24 -3.00 12.89
C GLY A 4 -3.79 -2.27 11.66
N TYR A 5 -5.03 -2.52 11.26
CA TYR A 5 -5.61 -1.87 10.08
C TYR A 5 -5.71 -0.35 10.23
N ARG A 6 -6.00 0.16 11.44
CA ARG A 6 -5.96 1.61 11.70
C ARG A 6 -4.56 2.17 11.47
N THR A 7 -3.52 1.47 11.91
CA THR A 7 -2.13 1.86 11.69
C THR A 7 -1.74 1.79 10.21
N ILE A 8 -2.22 0.79 9.46
CA ILE A 8 -2.02 0.69 8.00
C ILE A 8 -2.64 1.91 7.29
N MET A 9 -3.87 2.29 7.63
CA MET A 9 -4.51 3.48 7.03
C MET A 9 -3.69 4.74 7.25
N TRP A 10 -3.22 4.97 8.48
CA TRP A 10 -2.39 6.13 8.79
C TRP A 10 -1.04 6.06 8.08
N GLY A 11 -0.41 4.88 8.03
CA GLY A 11 0.84 4.72 7.31
C GLY A 11 0.71 5.02 5.82
N LEU A 12 -0.38 4.57 5.17
CA LEU A 12 -0.67 4.86 3.75
C LEU A 12 -0.92 6.35 3.51
N PHE A 13 -1.62 7.01 4.43
CA PHE A 13 -1.83 8.45 4.38
C PHE A 13 -0.48 9.20 4.47
N LEU A 14 0.32 8.87 5.47
CA LEU A 14 1.61 9.52 5.73
C LEU A 14 2.65 9.23 4.63
N SER A 15 2.62 8.04 4.01
CA SER A 15 3.53 7.69 2.91
C SER A 15 3.19 8.40 1.59
N THR A 16 1.94 8.84 1.43
CA THR A 16 1.44 9.41 0.17
C THR A 16 1.42 10.93 0.22
N PHE A 17 0.88 11.48 1.31
CA PHE A 17 0.74 12.92 1.48
C PHE A 17 1.98 13.50 2.15
N HIS A 18 2.88 14.01 1.30
CA HIS A 18 4.11 14.66 1.74
C HIS A 18 3.78 16.05 2.29
N ILE A 19 3.97 16.24 3.60
CA ILE A 19 3.91 17.56 4.22
C ILE A 19 5.33 18.13 4.19
N ASN A 20 5.56 19.15 3.38
CA ASN A 20 6.87 19.78 3.23
C ASN A 20 6.89 21.16 3.92
N ILE A 21 7.95 21.46 4.67
CA ILE A 21 8.29 22.82 5.10
C ILE A 21 9.53 23.24 4.31
N GLY A 22 9.34 24.07 3.29
CA GLY A 22 10.40 24.40 2.32
C GLY A 22 10.86 23.16 1.55
N THR A 23 12.17 22.88 1.57
CA THR A 23 12.76 21.71 0.92
C THR A 23 12.81 20.46 1.81
N PHE A 24 12.44 20.59 3.08
CA PHE A 24 12.48 19.47 4.02
C PHE A 24 11.09 18.84 4.17
N PRO A 25 10.93 17.55 3.86
CA PRO A 25 9.71 16.83 4.21
C PRO A 25 9.65 16.71 5.74
N VAL A 26 8.58 17.24 6.33
CA VAL A 26 8.30 17.14 7.77
C VAL A 26 8.17 15.68 8.17
N LEU A 27 7.59 14.88 7.28
CA LEU A 27 7.44 13.45 7.47
C LEU A 27 7.84 12.69 6.21
N PRO A 28 9.03 12.06 6.21
CA PRO A 28 9.46 11.21 5.11
C PRO A 28 8.56 9.98 4.94
N ALA A 29 8.33 9.57 3.68
CA ALA A 29 7.45 8.47 3.32
C ALA A 29 7.83 7.13 4.00
N PHE A 30 9.11 6.89 4.26
CA PHE A 30 9.58 5.67 4.92
C PHE A 30 8.98 5.47 6.32
N ILE A 31 8.63 6.55 7.02
CA ILE A 31 8.00 6.45 8.35
C ILE A 31 6.63 5.76 8.23
N GLY A 32 5.85 6.14 7.21
CA GLY A 32 4.56 5.51 6.92
C GLY A 32 4.71 4.02 6.60
N TRP A 33 5.73 3.65 5.80
CA TRP A 33 5.98 2.26 5.45
C TRP A 33 6.49 1.39 6.60
N ILE A 34 7.30 1.96 7.50
CA ILE A 34 7.71 1.28 8.73
C ILE A 34 6.48 1.00 9.60
N MET A 35 5.59 1.98 9.77
CA MET A 35 4.33 1.80 10.50
C MET A 35 3.45 0.69 9.90
N ILE A 36 3.30 0.68 8.57
CA ILE A 36 2.56 -0.38 7.85
C ILE A 36 3.19 -1.75 8.12
N THR A 37 4.50 -1.88 8.02
CA THR A 37 5.22 -3.14 8.22
C THR A 37 4.96 -3.70 9.62
N TYR A 38 5.14 -2.89 10.67
CA TYR A 38 4.84 -3.31 12.05
C TYR A 38 3.36 -3.69 12.25
N ALA A 39 2.45 -2.94 11.63
CA ALA A 39 1.02 -3.19 11.74
C ALA A 39 0.62 -4.54 11.13
N ILE A 40 1.16 -4.88 9.96
CA ILE A 40 0.92 -6.18 9.32
C ILE A 40 1.52 -7.31 10.15
N GLY A 41 2.72 -7.11 10.71
CA GLY A 41 3.33 -8.08 11.62
C GLY A 41 2.45 -8.38 12.83
N GLY A 42 1.70 -7.39 13.33
CA GLY A 42 0.65 -7.57 14.34
C GLY A 42 -0.56 -8.34 13.82
N ILE A 43 -1.12 -7.94 12.67
CA ILE A 43 -2.27 -8.63 12.05
C ILE A 43 -1.94 -10.10 11.77
N ARG A 44 -0.77 -10.39 11.20
CA ARG A 44 -0.31 -11.76 10.88
C ARG A 44 -0.35 -12.67 12.11
N LYS A 45 0.10 -12.18 13.27
CA LYS A 45 0.14 -12.95 14.52
C LYS A 45 -1.25 -13.36 15.00
N GLU A 46 -2.28 -12.59 14.66
CA GLU A 46 -3.66 -12.86 15.04
C GLU A 46 -4.42 -13.64 13.96
N ALA A 47 -4.21 -13.30 12.68
CA ALA A 47 -4.96 -13.84 11.55
C ALA A 47 -4.44 -15.20 11.05
N HIS A 48 -3.17 -15.51 11.31
CA HIS A 48 -2.46 -16.72 10.88
C HIS A 48 -2.49 -17.02 9.37
N GLN A 49 -2.76 -16.01 8.51
CA GLN A 49 -2.75 -16.17 7.05
C GLN A 49 -1.35 -15.94 6.47
N GLU A 50 -0.91 -16.82 5.56
CA GLU A 50 0.41 -16.73 4.91
C GLU A 50 0.53 -15.44 4.07
N ALA A 51 -0.55 -15.01 3.42
CA ALA A 51 -0.57 -13.80 2.62
C ALA A 51 -0.13 -12.55 3.42
N PHE A 52 -0.47 -12.44 4.71
CA PHE A 52 0.03 -11.33 5.54
C PHE A 52 1.54 -11.38 5.77
N THR A 53 2.17 -12.55 5.78
CA THR A 53 3.64 -12.67 5.83
C THR A 53 4.28 -12.07 4.60
N ARG A 54 3.70 -12.32 3.42
CA ARG A 54 4.19 -11.75 2.16
C ARG A 54 3.92 -10.25 2.10
N ALA A 55 2.75 -9.80 2.55
CA ALA A 55 2.44 -8.37 2.64
C ALA A 55 3.42 -7.61 3.54
N GLU A 56 3.78 -8.17 4.71
CA GLU A 56 4.78 -7.61 5.62
C GLU A 56 6.15 -7.52 4.94
N LEU A 57 6.58 -8.58 4.24
CA LEU A 57 7.84 -8.60 3.51
C LEU A 57 7.91 -7.46 2.48
N PHE A 58 6.87 -7.31 1.65
CA PHE A 58 6.85 -6.26 0.62
C PHE A 58 6.76 -4.86 1.24
N ALA A 59 5.98 -4.65 2.30
CA ALA A 59 5.98 -3.38 3.03
C ALA A 59 7.37 -3.05 3.60
N GLY A 60 8.09 -4.05 4.12
CA GLY A 60 9.46 -3.90 4.60
C GLY A 60 10.43 -3.53 3.47
N MET A 61 10.34 -4.18 2.31
CA MET A 61 11.14 -3.83 1.13
C MET A 61 10.89 -2.40 0.65
N ILE A 62 9.62 -1.96 0.63
CA ILE A 62 9.26 -0.58 0.30
C ILE A 62 9.83 0.39 1.35
N SER A 63 9.82 0.02 2.63
CA SER A 63 10.45 0.83 3.69
C SER A 63 11.94 1.05 3.41
N VAL A 64 12.67 -0.01 3.03
CA VAL A 64 14.11 0.09 2.68
C VAL A 64 14.33 0.92 1.43
N GLU A 65 13.53 0.71 0.38
CA GLU A 65 13.60 1.48 -0.86
C GLU A 65 13.37 2.97 -0.60
N THR A 66 12.36 3.33 0.20
CA THR A 66 12.04 4.74 0.50
C THR A 66 13.10 5.42 1.38
N ILE A 67 13.79 4.67 2.25
CA ILE A 67 14.98 5.17 2.99
C ILE A 67 16.13 5.44 2.01
N LEU A 68 16.38 4.53 1.07
CA LEU A 68 17.42 4.69 0.07
C LEU A 68 17.14 5.89 -0.84
N ALA A 69 15.92 6.01 -1.35
CA ALA A 69 15.47 7.13 -2.17
C ALA A 69 15.61 8.47 -1.42
N PHE A 70 15.21 8.51 -0.14
CA PHE A 70 15.37 9.70 0.71
C PHE A 70 16.85 10.09 0.88
N THR A 71 17.72 9.11 1.16
CA THR A 71 19.16 9.34 1.36
C THR A 71 19.84 9.82 0.09
N LEU A 72 19.54 9.21 -1.06
CA LEU A 72 20.08 9.62 -2.36
C LEU A 72 19.61 11.02 -2.75
N GLY A 73 18.34 11.35 -2.48
CA GLY A 73 17.78 12.68 -2.68
C GLY A 73 18.49 13.73 -1.83
N PHE A 74 18.76 13.43 -0.55
CA PHE A 74 19.48 14.33 0.36
C PHE A 74 20.92 14.63 -0.11
N LEU A 75 21.59 13.64 -0.70
CA LEU A 75 22.93 13.79 -1.26
C LEU A 75 22.97 14.51 -2.63
N ASN A 76 21.81 14.97 -3.12
CA ASN A 76 21.65 15.53 -4.47
C ASN A 76 22.15 14.61 -5.58
N TYR A 77 22.12 13.29 -5.35
CA TYR A 77 22.44 12.34 -6.40
C TYR A 77 21.34 12.44 -7.45
N ARG A 78 21.71 12.71 -8.72
CA ARG A 78 20.79 12.71 -9.86
C ARG A 78 21.39 11.83 -10.94
N SER A 79 20.92 10.60 -11.01
CA SER A 79 21.32 9.64 -12.04
C SER A 79 20.09 8.89 -12.55
N GLY A 80 20.20 8.30 -13.74
CA GLY A 80 19.16 7.39 -14.28
C GLY A 80 18.86 6.22 -13.34
N SER A 81 19.76 5.87 -12.43
CA SER A 81 19.55 4.84 -11.40
C SER A 81 18.39 5.18 -10.45
N ILE A 82 18.11 6.46 -10.21
CA ILE A 82 16.99 6.91 -9.36
C ILE A 82 15.65 6.69 -10.06
N GLN A 83 15.62 6.75 -11.39
CA GLN A 83 14.41 6.44 -12.16
C GLN A 83 14.10 4.94 -12.12
N LEU A 84 15.11 4.07 -12.05
CA LEU A 84 14.89 2.62 -11.89
C LEU A 84 14.29 2.26 -10.53
N LEU A 85 14.65 2.99 -9.45
CA LEU A 85 14.06 2.79 -8.13
C LEU A 85 12.53 2.99 -8.15
N SER A 86 12.03 3.95 -8.95
CA SER A 86 10.60 4.20 -9.08
C SER A 86 9.82 3.01 -9.67
N LEU A 87 10.43 2.26 -10.60
CA LEU A 87 9.83 1.05 -11.17
C LEU A 87 9.82 -0.09 -10.15
N VAL A 88 10.90 -0.23 -9.38
CA VAL A 88 10.98 -1.22 -8.30
C VAL A 88 9.91 -0.93 -7.25
N TYR A 89 9.79 0.32 -6.80
CA TYR A 89 8.74 0.75 -5.86
C TYR A 89 7.35 0.36 -6.37
N MET A 90 7.06 0.60 -7.64
CA MET A 90 5.75 0.30 -8.21
C MET A 90 5.41 -1.20 -8.18
N VAL A 91 6.38 -2.06 -8.52
CA VAL A 91 6.20 -3.52 -8.46
C VAL A 91 6.02 -3.97 -7.01
N LEU A 92 6.85 -3.48 -6.09
CA LEU A 92 6.73 -3.81 -4.67
C LEU A 92 5.38 -3.34 -4.10
N TYR A 93 4.92 -2.16 -4.48
CA TYR A 93 3.62 -1.62 -4.07
C TYR A 93 2.46 -2.48 -4.55
N LEU A 94 2.48 -2.90 -5.82
CA LEU A 94 1.49 -3.81 -6.37
C LEU A 94 1.44 -5.14 -5.59
N LEU A 95 2.61 -5.74 -5.33
CA LEU A 95 2.72 -6.98 -4.57
C LEU A 95 2.22 -6.81 -3.13
N PHE A 96 2.59 -5.70 -2.48
CA PHE A 96 2.09 -5.35 -1.16
C PHE A 96 0.56 -5.28 -1.14
N VAL A 97 -0.06 -4.52 -2.04
CA VAL A 97 -1.53 -4.39 -2.05
C VAL A 97 -2.20 -5.72 -2.36
N TYR A 98 -1.66 -6.48 -3.32
CA TYR A 98 -2.17 -7.81 -3.64
C TYR A 98 -2.23 -8.71 -2.40
N TYR A 99 -1.10 -8.86 -1.69
CA TYR A 99 -1.02 -9.75 -0.54
C TYR A 99 -1.76 -9.22 0.69
N LEU A 100 -1.83 -7.89 0.89
CA LEU A 100 -2.63 -7.31 1.96
C LEU A 100 -4.12 -7.62 1.77
N MET A 101 -4.63 -7.42 0.55
CA MET A 101 -6.01 -7.74 0.19
C MET A 101 -6.25 -9.24 0.27
N GLN A 102 -5.33 -10.06 -0.24
CA GLN A 102 -5.46 -11.51 -0.22
C GLN A 102 -5.54 -12.05 1.20
N GLY A 103 -4.67 -11.60 2.11
CA GLY A 103 -4.73 -12.02 3.52
C GLY A 103 -6.03 -11.60 4.19
N SER A 104 -6.57 -10.43 3.82
CA SER A 104 -7.86 -9.97 4.33
C SER A 104 -9.03 -10.82 3.80
N ILE A 105 -8.98 -11.23 2.53
CA ILE A 105 -9.97 -12.11 1.90
C ILE A 105 -9.93 -13.51 2.54
N GLU A 106 -8.75 -14.12 2.65
CA GLU A 106 -8.54 -15.43 3.30
C GLU A 106 -9.02 -15.43 4.76
N TYR A 107 -8.79 -14.32 5.47
CA TYR A 107 -9.31 -14.13 6.81
C TYR A 107 -10.84 -14.08 6.84
N LEU A 108 -11.48 -13.35 5.93
CA LEU A 108 -12.96 -13.31 5.86
C LEU A 108 -13.56 -14.68 5.49
N GLU A 109 -12.94 -15.41 4.57
CA GLU A 109 -13.38 -16.75 4.16
C GLU A 109 -13.28 -17.76 5.30
N SER A 110 -12.17 -17.77 6.03
CA SER A 110 -11.98 -18.65 7.20
C SER A 110 -12.97 -18.39 8.34
N HIS A 111 -13.64 -17.24 8.32
CA HIS A 111 -14.67 -16.85 9.29
C HIS A 111 -16.09 -16.83 8.69
N GLY A 112 -16.32 -17.51 7.56
CA GLY A 112 -17.65 -17.72 6.98
C GLY A 112 -18.25 -16.51 6.26
N LYS A 113 -17.49 -15.43 6.03
CA LYS A 113 -17.95 -14.22 5.32
C LYS A 113 -17.64 -14.27 3.83
N THR A 114 -18.11 -15.33 3.17
CA THR A 114 -17.80 -15.58 1.76
C THR A 114 -18.33 -14.49 0.83
N SER A 115 -19.49 -13.90 1.13
CA SER A 115 -20.06 -12.81 0.32
C SER A 115 -19.17 -11.56 0.33
N GLU A 116 -18.70 -11.16 1.51
CA GLU A 116 -17.78 -10.05 1.69
C GLU A 116 -16.41 -10.34 1.07
N ALA A 117 -15.92 -11.57 1.22
CA ALA A 117 -14.68 -12.02 0.59
C ALA A 117 -14.72 -11.90 -0.95
N GLU A 118 -15.81 -12.36 -1.59
CA GLU A 118 -15.99 -12.21 -3.04
C GLU A 118 -16.06 -10.74 -3.47
N HIS A 119 -16.75 -9.90 -2.68
CA HIS A 119 -16.78 -8.45 -2.94
C HIS A 119 -15.37 -7.84 -2.94
N TYR A 120 -14.54 -8.17 -1.95
CA TYR A 120 -13.17 -7.66 -1.88
C TYR A 120 -12.23 -8.28 -2.92
N ARG A 121 -12.48 -9.50 -3.37
CA ARG A 121 -11.77 -10.10 -4.51
C ARG A 121 -12.01 -9.31 -5.79
N GLY A 122 -13.25 -8.88 -6.04
CA GLY A 122 -13.57 -7.97 -7.13
C GLY A 122 -12.83 -6.63 -7.04
N ILE A 123 -12.78 -6.03 -5.85
CA ILE A 123 -12.02 -4.79 -5.60
C ILE A 123 -10.52 -5.00 -5.84
N GLN A 124 -9.95 -6.12 -5.37
CA GLN A 124 -8.53 -6.45 -5.56
C GLN A 124 -8.18 -6.54 -7.04
N LEU A 125 -9.00 -7.20 -7.87
CA LEU A 125 -8.79 -7.29 -9.32
C LEU A 125 -8.83 -5.91 -9.98
N CYS A 126 -9.82 -5.08 -9.65
CA CYS A 126 -9.88 -3.70 -10.12
C CYS A 126 -8.62 -2.91 -9.75
N TYR A 127 -8.14 -3.07 -8.51
CA TYR A 127 -6.93 -2.40 -8.05
C TYR A 127 -5.68 -2.80 -8.85
N ILE A 128 -5.50 -4.09 -9.12
CA ILE A 128 -4.39 -4.61 -9.92
C ILE A 128 -4.43 -4.03 -11.34
N ILE A 129 -5.60 -4.04 -11.98
CA ILE A 129 -5.77 -3.49 -13.33
C ILE A 129 -5.38 -2.01 -13.37
N VAL A 130 -5.91 -1.21 -12.43
CA VAL A 130 -5.59 0.23 -12.38
C VAL A 130 -4.11 0.46 -12.06
N CYS A 131 -3.49 -0.34 -11.18
CA CYS A 131 -2.05 -0.29 -10.94
C CYS A 131 -1.26 -0.51 -12.23
N VAL A 132 -1.55 -1.59 -12.97
CA VAL A 132 -0.85 -1.91 -14.22
C VAL A 132 -0.98 -0.77 -15.23
N ILE A 133 -2.18 -0.20 -15.39
CA ILE A 133 -2.41 0.97 -16.25
C ILE A 133 -1.55 2.17 -15.81
N THR A 134 -1.53 2.50 -14.52
CA THR A 134 -0.70 3.57 -13.97
C THR A 134 0.79 3.34 -14.26
N GLY A 135 1.26 2.10 -14.21
CA GLY A 135 2.64 1.75 -14.55
C GLY A 135 2.99 1.95 -16.01
N ILE A 136 2.09 1.54 -16.90
CA ILE A 136 2.23 1.77 -18.33
C ILE A 136 2.31 3.27 -18.62
N LEU A 137 1.43 4.07 -18.00
CA LEU A 137 1.46 5.54 -18.11
C LEU A 137 2.77 6.13 -17.59
N GLY A 138 3.29 5.63 -16.46
CA GLY A 138 4.59 6.02 -15.92
C GLY A 138 5.73 5.68 -16.88
N GLY A 139 5.73 4.48 -17.47
CA GLY A 139 6.71 4.06 -18.47
C GLY A 139 6.68 4.92 -19.73
N ILE A 140 5.49 5.24 -20.25
CA ILE A 140 5.31 6.15 -21.39
C ILE A 140 5.83 7.55 -21.04
N SER A 141 5.56 8.05 -19.84
CA SER A 141 6.07 9.35 -19.39
C SER A 141 7.60 9.40 -19.41
N ILE A 142 8.27 8.35 -18.90
CA ILE A 142 9.73 8.25 -18.92
C ILE A 142 10.26 8.19 -20.36
N ALA A 143 9.66 7.36 -21.21
CA ALA A 143 10.12 7.18 -22.60
C ALA A 143 9.93 8.44 -23.47
N THR A 144 8.88 9.21 -23.22
CA THR A 144 8.53 10.40 -24.01
C THR A 144 9.06 11.71 -23.40
N GLY A 145 9.49 11.70 -22.14
CA GLY A 145 9.81 12.90 -21.37
C GLY A 145 8.60 13.82 -21.11
N ASN A 146 7.38 13.37 -21.39
CA ASN A 146 6.18 14.19 -21.25
C ASN A 146 5.68 14.18 -19.81
N VAL A 147 5.74 15.36 -19.18
CA VAL A 147 5.32 15.61 -17.79
C VAL A 147 3.81 15.44 -17.56
N GLY A 148 2.98 15.57 -18.60
CA GLY A 148 1.53 15.39 -18.52
C GLY A 148 1.13 13.96 -18.17
N TRP A 149 1.82 12.96 -18.74
CA TRP A 149 1.60 11.55 -18.41
C TRP A 149 1.98 11.22 -16.97
N ASN A 150 3.04 11.85 -16.45
CA ASN A 150 3.43 11.71 -15.05
C ASN A 150 2.35 12.29 -14.12
N GLY A 151 1.86 13.49 -14.43
CA GLY A 151 0.78 14.12 -13.65
C GLY A 151 -0.49 13.27 -13.61
N LEU A 152 -0.89 12.68 -14.75
CA LEU A 152 -2.04 11.78 -14.81
C LEU A 152 -1.83 10.51 -13.98
N ALA A 153 -0.67 9.85 -14.13
CA ALA A 153 -0.32 8.66 -13.36
C ALA A 153 -0.29 8.95 -11.85
N GLY A 154 0.27 10.09 -11.43
CA GLY A 154 0.27 10.55 -10.04
C GLY A 154 -1.14 10.78 -9.50
N GLY A 155 -2.02 11.42 -10.28
CA GLY A 155 -3.42 11.63 -9.91
C GLY A 155 -4.18 10.32 -9.69
N ILE A 156 -4.02 9.34 -10.60
CA ILE A 156 -4.60 8.00 -10.45
C ILE A 156 -4.01 7.29 -9.21
N GLY A 157 -2.71 7.42 -8.99
CA GLY A 157 -2.03 6.87 -7.80
C GLY A 157 -2.63 7.35 -6.49
N VAL A 158 -2.93 8.65 -6.37
CA VAL A 158 -3.59 9.21 -5.18
C VAL A 158 -4.99 8.63 -4.99
N ILE A 159 -5.78 8.54 -6.07
CA ILE A 159 -7.12 7.93 -6.02
C ILE A 159 -7.05 6.48 -5.55
N MET A 160 -6.08 5.72 -6.05
CA MET A 160 -5.84 4.34 -5.62
C MET A 160 -5.48 4.25 -4.14
N VAL A 161 -4.61 5.12 -3.62
CA VAL A 161 -4.30 5.13 -2.18
C VAL A 161 -5.55 5.41 -1.36
N ILE A 162 -6.35 6.41 -1.75
CA ILE A 162 -7.60 6.75 -1.06
C ILE A 162 -8.56 5.55 -1.08
N SER A 163 -8.72 4.90 -2.23
CA SER A 163 -9.53 3.69 -2.38
C SER A 163 -9.05 2.57 -1.45
N LEU A 164 -7.73 2.34 -1.36
CA LEU A 164 -7.16 1.34 -0.48
C LEU A 164 -7.43 1.66 1.00
N ILE A 165 -7.28 2.92 1.41
CA ILE A 165 -7.59 3.37 2.78
C ILE A 165 -9.06 3.09 3.12
N ILE A 166 -9.98 3.37 2.19
CA ILE A 166 -11.42 3.10 2.38
C ILE A 166 -11.67 1.60 2.52
N THR A 167 -11.06 0.79 1.65
CA THR A 167 -11.17 -0.67 1.68
C THR A 167 -10.68 -1.25 3.00
N VAL A 168 -9.47 -0.87 3.44
CA VAL A 168 -8.91 -1.27 4.73
C VAL A 168 -9.81 -0.87 5.89
N LYS A 169 -10.38 0.35 5.86
CA LYS A 169 -11.32 0.83 6.87
C LYS A 169 -12.58 -0.02 6.93
N ASN A 170 -13.11 -0.42 5.78
CA ASN A 170 -14.33 -1.21 5.69
C ASN A 170 -14.10 -2.64 6.17
N ILE A 171 -12.96 -3.27 5.81
CA ILE A 171 -12.55 -4.59 6.32
C ILE A 171 -12.46 -4.55 7.84
N LYS A 172 -11.73 -3.58 8.41
CA LYS A 172 -11.67 -3.36 9.86
C LYS A 172 -13.07 -3.32 10.50
N LYS A 173 -14.01 -2.58 9.92
CA LYS A 173 -15.37 -2.44 10.46
C LYS A 173 -16.12 -3.78 10.49
N ILE A 174 -15.91 -4.62 9.48
CA ILE A 174 -16.52 -5.95 9.39
C ILE A 174 -15.96 -6.88 10.48
N GLU A 175 -14.67 -6.77 10.78
CA GLU A 175 -14.01 -7.56 11.83
C GLU A 175 -14.44 -7.15 13.24
N VAL A 176 -14.51 -5.85 13.53
CA VAL A 176 -14.96 -5.35 14.85
C VAL A 176 -16.37 -5.85 15.18
N ARG A 177 -17.29 -5.77 14.21
CA ARG A 177 -18.67 -6.28 14.38
C ARG A 177 -18.74 -7.77 14.67
N GLN A 178 -17.72 -8.53 14.29
CA GLN A 178 -17.67 -9.96 14.52
C GLN A 178 -17.24 -10.28 15.95
N ALA A 179 -16.25 -9.56 16.48
CA ALA A 179 -15.79 -9.72 17.85
C ALA A 179 -16.87 -9.38 18.89
N GLU A 180 -17.91 -8.64 18.50
CA GLU A 180 -19.05 -8.26 19.34
C GLU A 180 -20.20 -9.29 19.33
N LEU A 181 -20.18 -10.29 18.44
CA LEU A 181 -21.20 -11.34 18.40
C LEU A 181 -20.74 -12.53 19.26
N PRO A 182 -21.48 -12.92 20.32
CA PRO A 182 -21.12 -14.09 21.11
C PRO A 182 -21.20 -15.35 20.23
N GLU A 183 -20.17 -16.21 20.34
CA GLU A 183 -20.19 -17.55 19.75
C GLU A 183 -21.40 -18.30 20.33
N GLY A 184 -22.41 -18.50 19.48
CA GLY A 184 -23.65 -19.20 19.81
C GLY A 184 -23.53 -20.70 19.58
#